data_AF-A0A925NTZ8-F1
#
_entry.id   AF-A0A925NTZ8-F1
#
_cell.length_a   1.000
_cell.length_b   1.000
_cell.length_c   1.000
_cell.angle_alpha   90.00
_cell.angle_beta   90.00
_cell.angle_gamma   90.00
#
_symmetry.space_group_name_H-M   'P 1'
#
loop_
_entity.id
_entity.type
_entity.pdbx_description
1 polymer ?
#
loop_
_entity_poly.entity_id
_entity_poly.type
_entity_poly.pdbx_seq_one_letter_code
_entity_poly.pdbx_strand_id
1 'polypeptide(L)' 'PASHVNEGLELRKGKLWPNGRIGLGVTLNMERLTLVTAITEPGQGRTTYFRPDGSQTSW' A
#
# COMPACT_ATOMS: atom_id res chain seq x y z
N PRO A 1 17.18 17.55 5.61
CA PRO A 1 17.06 16.09 5.38
C PRO A 1 18.45 15.47 5.20
N ALA A 2 18.81 14.45 5.97
CA ALA A 2 20.11 13.79 5.82
C ALA A 2 20.15 13.08 4.45
N SER A 3 20.87 13.68 3.49
CA SER A 3 20.96 13.25 2.08
C SER A 3 21.56 11.86 1.88
N HIS A 4 22.05 11.24 2.96
CA HIS A 4 22.73 9.94 2.94
C HIS A 4 21.82 8.75 3.28
N VAL A 5 20.54 8.95 3.62
CA VAL A 5 19.60 7.84 3.91
C VAL A 5 18.63 7.67 2.74
N ASN A 6 18.64 6.47 2.15
CA ASN A 6 17.71 6.09 1.07
C ASN A 6 16.25 6.25 1.50
N GLU A 7 15.36 6.57 0.57
CA GLU A 7 13.92 6.62 0.83
C GLU A 7 13.33 5.22 1.08
N GLY A 8 12.32 5.16 1.94
CA GLY A 8 11.55 3.94 2.21
C GLY A 8 12.13 3.06 3.33
N LEU A 9 12.04 1.75 3.10
CA LEU A 9 12.45 0.72 4.06
C LEU A 9 13.72 0.02 3.58
N GLU A 10 14.52 -0.49 4.49
CA GLU A 10 15.68 -1.32 4.17
C GLU A 10 15.32 -2.80 4.18
N LEU A 11 15.56 -3.49 3.07
CA LEU A 11 15.44 -4.95 3.01
C LEU A 11 16.74 -5.59 3.49
N ARG A 12 16.73 -6.20 4.67
CA ARG A 12 17.89 -6.88 5.25
C ARG A 12 17.51 -8.31 5.64
N LYS A 13 18.19 -9.29 5.03
CA LYS A 13 17.99 -10.72 5.31
C LYS A 13 16.51 -11.15 5.19
N GLY A 14 15.84 -10.68 4.14
CA GLY A 14 14.44 -11.01 3.86
C GLY A 14 13.41 -10.30 4.75
N LYS A 15 13.83 -9.31 5.56
CA LYS A 15 12.93 -8.50 6.40
C LYS A 15 13.05 -7.03 6.05
N LEU A 16 11.92 -6.33 6.10
CA LEU A 16 11.88 -4.88 5.98
C LEU A 16 12.18 -4.23 7.34
N TRP A 17 13.05 -3.23 7.33
CA TRP A 17 13.44 -2.47 8.51
C TRP A 17 13.19 -0.97 8.29
N PRO A 18 12.74 -0.23 9.32
CA PRO A 18 12.74 1.22 9.29
C PRO A 18 14.17 1.75 9.08
N ASN A 19 14.30 2.85 8.35
CA ASN A 19 15.56 3.57 8.23
C ASN A 19 15.63 4.74 9.22
N GLY A 20 16.74 5.49 9.21
CA GLY A 20 16.92 6.66 10.07
C GLY A 20 16.22 7.94 9.60
N ARG A 21 15.33 7.88 8.58
CA ARG A 21 14.66 9.06 8.05
C ARG A 21 13.46 9.42 8.93
N ILE A 22 13.29 10.71 9.21
CA ILE A 22 12.19 11.21 10.03
C ILE A 22 10.85 11.01 9.30
N GLY A 23 9.80 10.64 10.04
CA GLY A 23 8.46 10.40 9.51
C GLY A 23 8.32 9.04 8.84
N LEU A 24 7.47 8.92 7.81
CA LEU A 24 7.27 7.68 7.06
C LEU A 24 8.44 7.31 6.14
N GLY A 25 9.47 8.16 6.05
CA GLY A 25 10.67 7.88 5.27
C GLY A 25 10.49 7.91 3.74
N VAL A 26 9.33 8.32 3.23
CA VAL A 26 9.02 8.38 1.78
C VAL A 26 8.62 9.78 1.35
N THR A 27 8.85 10.12 0.08
CA THR A 27 8.43 11.40 -0.52
C THR A 27 7.63 11.14 -1.81
N LEU A 28 6.44 11.73 -1.90
CA LEU A 28 5.59 11.62 -3.09
C LEU A 28 6.09 12.59 -4.17
N ASN A 29 6.50 12.06 -5.32
CA ASN A 29 6.88 12.89 -6.47
C ASN A 29 5.67 13.09 -7.40
N MET A 30 5.03 14.26 -7.29
CA MET A 30 3.83 14.60 -8.06
C MET A 30 4.09 14.77 -9.57
N GLU A 31 5.29 15.19 -9.96
CA GLU A 31 5.65 15.42 -11.38
C GLU A 31 5.65 14.13 -12.20
N ARG A 32 5.79 12.98 -11.52
CA ARG A 32 5.83 11.65 -12.15
C ARG A 32 4.49 10.92 -12.12
N LEU A 33 3.45 11.54 -11.58
CA LEU A 33 2.13 10.91 -11.44
C LEU A 33 1.20 11.37 -12.55
N THR A 34 0.39 10.44 -13.06
CA THR A 34 -0.76 10.72 -13.90
C THR A 34 -2.01 10.41 -13.10
N LEU A 35 -2.94 11.36 -13.01
CA LEU A 35 -4.23 11.11 -12.38
C LEU A 35 -5.03 10.14 -13.25
N VAL A 36 -5.21 8.91 -12.77
CA VAL A 36 -5.98 7.89 -13.48
C VAL A 36 -7.48 8.06 -13.23
N THR A 37 -7.87 8.30 -11.98
CA THR A 37 -9.27 8.53 -11.58
C THR A 37 -9.33 9.10 -10.16
N ALA A 38 -10.48 9.66 -9.79
CA ALA A 38 -10.80 10.03 -8.41
C ALA A 38 -11.92 9.11 -7.91
N ILE A 39 -11.65 8.34 -6.85
CA ILE A 39 -12.65 7.46 -6.23
C ILE A 39 -13.31 8.24 -5.09
N THR A 40 -14.52 8.74 -5.33
CA THR A 40 -15.30 9.52 -4.35
C THR A 40 -16.45 8.74 -3.74
N GLU A 41 -16.74 7.55 -4.27
CA GLU A 41 -17.84 6.68 -3.83
C GLU A 41 -17.29 5.34 -3.30
N PRO A 42 -18.02 4.65 -2.40
CA PRO A 42 -17.65 3.31 -1.95
C PRO A 42 -17.53 2.35 -3.14
N GLY A 43 -16.48 1.52 -3.15
CA GLY A 43 -16.27 0.53 -4.20
C GLY A 43 -17.40 -0.51 -4.27
N GLN A 44 -17.59 -1.11 -5.45
CA GLN A 44 -18.56 -2.19 -5.61
C GLN A 44 -18.25 -3.36 -4.66
N GLY A 45 -19.32 -3.90 -4.06
CA GLY A 45 -19.25 -4.83 -2.93
C GLY A 45 -18.22 -5.95 -3.14
N ARG A 46 -17.37 -6.15 -2.13
CA ARG A 46 -16.37 -7.22 -2.12
C ARG A 46 -17.05 -8.55 -2.46
N THR A 47 -16.45 -9.31 -3.36
CA THR A 47 -16.97 -10.62 -3.76
C THR A 47 -17.12 -11.50 -2.52
N THR A 48 -18.37 -11.85 -2.22
CA THR A 48 -18.70 -12.82 -1.19
C THR A 48 -18.92 -14.15 -1.86
N TYR A 49 -18.26 -15.19 -1.35
CA TYR A 49 -18.35 -16.53 -1.88
C TYR A 49 -19.30 -17.35 -1.02
N PHE A 50 -20.14 -18.14 -1.66
CA PHE A 50 -21.08 -19.03 -1.02
C PHE A 50 -20.84 -20.45 -1.51
N ARG A 51 -20.93 -21.42 -0.59
CA ARG A 51 -20.92 -22.84 -0.91
C ARG A 51 -22.29 -23.26 -1.48
N PRO A 52 -22.41 -24.46 -2.06
CA PRO A 52 -23.70 -24.97 -2.57
C PRO A 52 -24.81 -25.05 -1.52
N ASP A 53 -24.47 -25.13 -0.22
CA ASP A 53 -25.41 -25.11 0.90
C ASP A 53 -25.83 -23.69 1.33
N GLY A 54 -25.36 -22.65 0.62
CA GLY A 54 -25.63 -21.24 0.93
C GLY A 54 -24.81 -20.67 2.08
N SER A 55 -23.93 -21.45 2.72
CA SER A 55 -23.03 -20.93 3.74
C SER A 55 -21.95 -20.03 3.12
N GLN A 56 -21.62 -18.94 3.80
CA GLN A 56 -20.54 -18.06 3.37
C GLN A 56 -19.18 -18.78 3.53
N THR A 57 -18.28 -18.60 2.57
CA THR A 57 -16.88 -19.00 2.68
C THR A 57 -15.96 -17.78 2.62
N SER A 58 -14.86 -17.85 3.37
CA SER A 58 -13.80 -16.86 3.32
C SER A 58 -13.10 -16.90 1.95
N TRP A 59 -12.66 -15.74 1.49
CA TRP A 59 -11.68 -15.64 0.41
C TRP A 59 -10.32 -16.17 0.88
#